data_AF-A0A091H623-F1
#
_entry.id   AF-A0A091H623-F1
#
_cell.length_a   1.000
_cell.length_b   1.000
_cell.length_c   1.000
_cell.angle_alpha   90.00
_cell.angle_beta   90.00
_cell.angle_gamma   90.00
#
_symmetry.space_group_name_H-M   'P 1'
#
loop_
_entity.id
_entity.type
_entity.pdbx_description
1 polymer ?
#
loop_
_entity_poly.entity_id
_entity_poly.type
_entity_poly.pdbx_seq_one_letter_code
_entity_poly.pdbx_strand_id
1 'polypeptide(L)'
;MPLFGSTFSPKKTPPRKCASFSNLQLLDRSTREIELGLEYGTPTMNLAGQSLKFENGQWVAESGSFTGDRREMQRLRKRNQQLEEENNLLRLKVDVLLDMLSETTAASRLMEKELEELKSHSRRRK
;
A
#
# COMPACT_ATOMS: atom_id res chain seq x y z
N MET A 1 -33.97 -76.95 -24.93
CA MET A 1 -32.92 -75.93 -25.18
C MET A 1 -33.40 -74.97 -26.25
N PRO A 2 -33.39 -73.65 -26.01
CA PRO A 2 -33.08 -72.67 -27.04
C PRO A 2 -31.55 -72.47 -27.07
N LEU A 3 -30.98 -72.68 -28.26
CA LEU A 3 -29.60 -72.38 -28.62
C LEU A 3 -29.59 -70.99 -29.30
N PHE A 4 -28.62 -70.16 -28.92
CA PHE A 4 -28.27 -68.84 -29.50
C PHE A 4 -29.01 -67.59 -28.99
N GLY A 5 -28.29 -66.85 -28.13
CA GLY A 5 -28.14 -65.40 -28.28
C GLY A 5 -28.93 -64.51 -27.34
N SER A 6 -28.47 -64.33 -26.09
CA SER A 6 -28.82 -63.10 -25.36
C SER A 6 -28.12 -61.93 -26.06
N THR A 7 -28.84 -61.18 -26.89
CA THR A 7 -28.30 -59.92 -27.43
C THR A 7 -28.20 -58.94 -26.27
N PHE A 8 -26.98 -58.66 -25.84
CA PHE A 8 -26.68 -57.62 -24.86
C PHE A 8 -27.38 -56.32 -25.30
N SER A 9 -28.42 -55.95 -24.56
CA SER A 9 -29.30 -54.82 -24.85
C SER A 9 -29.14 -53.79 -23.73
N PRO A 10 -27.99 -53.11 -23.63
CA PRO A 10 -27.74 -52.18 -22.54
C PRO A 10 -28.78 -51.06 -22.64
N LYS A 11 -29.49 -50.84 -21.53
CA LYS A 11 -30.50 -49.77 -21.44
C LYS A 11 -29.85 -48.43 -21.80
N LYS A 12 -30.58 -47.60 -22.55
CA LYS A 12 -30.14 -46.25 -22.93
C LYS A 12 -29.68 -45.51 -21.67
N THR A 13 -28.41 -45.08 -21.65
CA THR A 13 -27.88 -44.30 -20.53
C THR A 13 -28.72 -43.04 -20.35
N PRO A 14 -29.18 -42.72 -19.12
CA PRO A 14 -29.97 -41.52 -18.87
C PRO A 14 -29.24 -40.26 -19.37
N PRO A 15 -29.97 -39.24 -19.84
CA PRO A 15 -29.37 -37.97 -20.21
C PRO A 15 -28.51 -37.46 -19.05
N ARG A 16 -27.21 -37.25 -19.29
CA ARG A 16 -26.34 -36.64 -18.30
C ARG A 16 -26.83 -35.21 -18.08
N LYS A 17 -27.22 -34.86 -16.85
CA LYS A 17 -27.45 -33.46 -16.48
C LYS A 17 -26.17 -32.70 -16.80
N CYS A 18 -26.26 -31.66 -17.61
CA CYS A 18 -25.12 -30.90 -18.11
C CYS A 18 -24.15 -30.57 -16.96
N ALA A 19 -22.86 -30.90 -17.13
CA ALA A 19 -21.80 -30.63 -16.15
C ALA A 19 -21.38 -29.16 -16.08
N SER A 20 -22.12 -28.28 -16.78
CA SER A 20 -21.86 -26.85 -16.71
C SER A 20 -22.47 -26.32 -15.43
N PHE A 21 -21.63 -26.04 -14.42
CA PHE A 21 -21.99 -25.22 -13.25
C PHE A 21 -22.40 -23.79 -13.62
N SER A 22 -22.43 -23.49 -14.92
CA SER A 22 -22.95 -22.27 -15.49
C SER A 22 -24.46 -22.22 -15.33
N ASN A 23 -24.94 -21.57 -14.26
CA ASN A 23 -26.34 -21.21 -14.07
C ASN A 23 -26.83 -20.15 -15.09
N LEU A 24 -26.07 -19.89 -16.17
CA LEU A 24 -26.38 -18.86 -17.16
C LEU A 24 -27.67 -19.10 -17.93
N GLN A 25 -28.12 -20.36 -18.01
CA GLN A 25 -29.41 -20.71 -18.60
C GLN A 25 -30.59 -20.55 -17.63
N LEU A 26 -30.32 -20.42 -16.32
CA LEU A 26 -31.33 -20.19 -15.28
C LEU A 26 -31.62 -18.70 -15.09
N LEU A 27 -30.68 -17.83 -15.46
CA LEU A 27 -30.89 -16.39 -15.50
C LEU A 27 -31.94 -16.06 -16.56
N ASP A 28 -32.91 -15.21 -16.19
CA ASP A 28 -33.86 -14.68 -17.14
C ASP A 28 -33.15 -13.79 -18.17
N ARG A 29 -33.83 -13.57 -19.31
CA ARG A 29 -33.25 -12.83 -20.41
C ARG A 29 -32.76 -11.44 -20.00
N SER A 30 -33.50 -10.76 -19.12
CA SER A 30 -33.17 -9.38 -18.71
C SER A 30 -31.94 -9.32 -17.82
N THR A 31 -31.84 -10.17 -16.79
CA THR A 31 -30.64 -10.24 -15.93
C THR A 31 -29.41 -10.65 -16.72
N ARG A 32 -29.55 -11.59 -17.67
CA ARG A 32 -28.43 -12.01 -18.52
C ARG A 32 -27.92 -10.89 -19.42
N GLU A 33 -28.82 -10.07 -19.98
CA GLU A 33 -28.45 -8.91 -20.80
C GLU A 33 -27.77 -7.81 -19.96
N ILE A 34 -28.14 -7.65 -18.68
CA ILE A 34 -27.53 -6.67 -17.76
C ILE A 34 -26.16 -7.12 -17.26
N GLU A 35 -26.02 -8.37 -16.83
CA GLU A 35 -24.78 -8.86 -16.20
C GLU A 35 -23.71 -9.30 -17.20
N LEU A 36 -24.13 -9.82 -18.36
CA LEU A 36 -23.26 -10.47 -19.35
C LEU A 36 -23.47 -9.94 -20.77
N GLY A 37 -24.26 -8.89 -20.94
CA GLY A 37 -24.44 -8.22 -22.21
C GLY A 37 -23.20 -7.44 -22.66
N LEU A 38 -23.21 -7.04 -23.93
CA LEU A 38 -22.17 -6.18 -24.50
C LEU A 38 -22.27 -4.72 -24.01
N GLU A 39 -23.39 -4.34 -23.41
CA GLU A 39 -23.64 -3.00 -22.87
C GLU A 39 -23.15 -2.91 -21.42
N TYR A 40 -21.85 -3.02 -21.20
CA TYR A 40 -21.24 -3.07 -19.86
C TYR A 40 -21.10 -1.70 -19.17
N GLY A 41 -21.44 -0.59 -19.86
CA GLY A 41 -21.34 0.76 -19.31
C GLY A 41 -19.95 1.13 -18.80
N THR A 42 -19.87 2.09 -17.88
CA THR A 42 -18.64 2.40 -17.16
C THR A 42 -18.37 1.30 -16.13
N PRO A 43 -17.16 0.70 -16.06
CA PRO A 43 -16.86 -0.34 -15.09
C PRO A 43 -17.15 0.10 -13.66
N THR A 44 -17.91 -0.70 -12.92
CA THR A 44 -18.20 -0.49 -11.50
C THR A 44 -17.72 -1.67 -10.66
N MET A 45 -17.39 -1.42 -9.38
CA MET A 45 -16.91 -2.42 -8.44
C MET A 45 -17.51 -2.17 -7.06
N ASN A 46 -18.08 -3.21 -6.46
CA ASN A 46 -18.52 -3.18 -5.08
C ASN A 46 -17.48 -3.87 -4.19
N LEU A 47 -16.74 -3.10 -3.40
CA LEU A 47 -15.74 -3.62 -2.47
C LEU A 47 -16.05 -3.14 -1.05
N ALA A 48 -16.15 -4.07 -0.10
CA ALA A 48 -16.44 -3.76 1.31
C ALA A 48 -17.69 -2.87 1.52
N GLY A 49 -18.72 -3.06 0.69
CA GLY A 49 -19.97 -2.27 0.74
C GLY A 49 -19.87 -0.87 0.11
N GLN A 50 -18.78 -0.57 -0.60
CA GLN A 50 -18.59 0.68 -1.33
C GLN A 50 -18.70 0.44 -2.84
N SER A 51 -19.54 1.23 -3.51
CA SER A 51 -19.63 1.27 -4.97
C SER A 51 -18.57 2.21 -5.53
N LEU A 52 -17.71 1.69 -6.39
CA LEU A 52 -16.66 2.39 -7.11
C LEU A 52 -16.98 2.38 -8.61
N LYS A 53 -16.76 3.50 -9.28
CA LYS A 53 -16.88 3.67 -10.73
C LYS A 53 -15.52 4.04 -11.33
N PHE A 54 -15.19 3.48 -12.48
CA PHE A 54 -13.93 3.77 -13.16
C PHE A 54 -14.07 5.01 -14.04
N GLU A 55 -13.48 6.14 -13.64
CA GLU A 55 -13.55 7.40 -14.37
C GLU A 55 -12.14 8.00 -14.54
N ASN A 56 -11.81 8.48 -15.74
CA ASN A 56 -10.52 9.12 -16.04
C ASN A 56 -9.29 8.29 -15.66
N GLY A 57 -9.36 6.95 -15.78
CA GLY A 57 -8.24 6.07 -15.44
C GLY A 57 -8.11 5.73 -13.95
N GLN A 58 -9.06 6.14 -13.11
CA GLN A 58 -9.04 5.94 -11.66
C GLN A 58 -10.37 5.37 -11.16
N TRP A 59 -10.30 4.55 -10.10
CA TRP A 59 -11.50 4.12 -9.38
C TRP A 59 -11.95 5.24 -8.44
N VAL A 60 -13.11 5.82 -8.74
CA VAL A 60 -13.73 6.90 -7.98
C VAL A 60 -14.96 6.35 -7.29
N ALA A 61 -15.15 6.66 -6.02
CA ALA A 61 -16.34 6.21 -5.32
C ALA A 61 -17.60 6.92 -5.80
N GLU A 62 -18.67 6.15 -5.93
CA GLU A 62 -19.99 6.69 -6.17
C GLU A 62 -20.38 7.54 -4.96
N SER A 63 -20.78 8.78 -5.22
CA SER A 63 -20.80 9.86 -4.23
C SER A 63 -21.65 9.51 -3.01
N GLY A 64 -21.01 9.11 -1.90
CA GLY A 64 -21.74 8.78 -0.66
C GLY A 64 -20.90 8.41 0.56
N SER A 65 -19.71 7.82 0.42
CA SER A 65 -19.03 7.17 1.57
C SER A 65 -17.59 7.62 1.88
N PHE A 66 -17.04 8.63 1.19
CA PHE A 66 -15.61 9.00 1.29
C PHE A 66 -15.30 10.20 2.21
N THR A 67 -16.28 10.70 2.96
CA THR A 67 -16.06 11.87 3.83
C THR A 67 -15.19 11.56 5.05
N GLY A 68 -15.23 10.32 5.55
CA GLY A 68 -14.38 9.84 6.66
C GLY A 68 -12.92 9.65 6.24
N ASP A 69 -12.70 8.87 5.17
CA ASP A 69 -11.36 8.55 4.65
C ASP A 69 -10.63 9.79 4.13
N ARG A 70 -11.33 10.73 3.46
CA ARG A 70 -10.72 11.99 3.02
C ARG A 70 -10.28 12.87 4.20
N ARG A 71 -11.04 12.90 5.31
CA ARG A 71 -10.68 13.66 6.52
C ARG A 71 -9.50 13.01 7.24
N GLU A 72 -9.50 11.68 7.35
CA GLU A 72 -8.39 10.91 7.91
C GLU A 72 -7.12 11.08 7.08
N MET A 73 -7.19 10.92 5.76
CA MET A 73 -6.08 11.15 4.85
C MET A 73 -5.53 12.58 4.94
N GLN A 74 -6.39 13.60 5.09
CA GLN A 74 -5.95 14.96 5.30
C GLN A 74 -5.23 15.15 6.65
N ARG A 75 -5.70 14.49 7.72
CA ARG A 75 -5.04 14.50 9.03
C ARG A 75 -3.68 13.80 8.97
N LEU A 76 -3.59 12.64 8.31
CA LEU A 76 -2.32 11.94 8.12
C LEU A 76 -1.34 12.78 7.33
N ARG A 77 -1.76 13.44 6.25
CA ARG A 77 -0.90 14.34 5.46
C ARG A 77 -0.33 15.47 6.32
N LYS A 78 -1.17 16.14 7.12
CA LYS A 78 -0.72 17.20 8.05
C LYS A 78 0.27 16.67 9.08
N ARG A 79 0.01 15.51 9.66
CA ARG A 79 0.90 14.89 10.64
C ARG A 79 2.24 14.51 10.02
N ASN A 80 2.22 13.97 8.79
CA ASN A 80 3.45 13.61 8.08
C ASN A 80 4.30 14.85 7.79
N GLN A 81 3.67 15.94 7.32
CA GLN A 81 4.36 17.21 7.10
C GLN A 81 4.99 17.75 8.39
N GLN A 82 4.26 17.73 9.51
CA GLN A 82 4.81 18.15 10.81
C GLN A 82 6.00 17.29 11.25
N LEU A 83 5.92 15.97 11.04
CA LEU A 83 7.01 15.05 11.37
C LEU A 83 8.23 15.29 10.46
N GLU A 84 8.04 15.60 9.19
CA GLU A 84 9.12 15.96 8.27
C GLU A 84 9.80 17.27 8.69
N GLU A 85 9.02 18.29 9.05
CA GLU A 85 9.53 19.57 9.57
C GLU A 85 10.32 19.38 10.87
N GLU A 86 9.80 18.59 11.80
CA GLU A 86 10.50 18.24 13.05
C GLU A 86 11.79 17.46 12.76
N ASN A 87 11.76 16.49 11.83
CA ASN A 87 12.93 15.72 11.45
C ASN A 87 14.03 16.62 10.87
N ASN A 88 13.66 17.56 9.99
CA ASN A 88 14.58 18.52 9.40
C ASN A 88 15.18 19.45 10.46
N LEU A 89 14.36 19.94 11.39
CA LEU A 89 14.83 20.76 12.51
C LEU A 89 15.80 20.00 13.42
N LEU A 90 15.49 18.73 13.73
CA LEU A 90 16.34 17.88 14.55
C LEU A 90 17.69 17.62 13.88
N ARG A 91 17.71 17.37 12.56
CA ARG A 91 18.96 17.23 11.79
C ARG A 91 19.80 18.50 11.88
N LEU A 92 19.20 19.67 11.64
CA LEU A 92 19.90 20.95 11.75
C LEU A 92 20.47 21.19 13.15
N LYS A 93 19.72 20.85 14.21
CA LYS A 93 20.21 20.95 15.59
C LYS A 93 21.43 20.05 15.84
N VAL A 94 21.41 18.83 15.31
CA VAL A 94 22.54 17.90 15.44
C VAL A 94 23.77 18.48 14.74
N ASP A 95 23.62 18.99 13.51
CA ASP A 95 24.73 19.58 12.75
C ASP A 95 25.36 20.77 13.50
N VAL A 96 24.54 21.71 13.98
CA VAL A 96 25.02 22.86 14.76
C VAL A 96 25.69 22.43 16.06
N LEU A 97 25.16 21.42 16.76
CA LEU A 97 25.78 20.90 17.98
C LEU A 97 27.12 20.23 17.69
N LEU A 98 27.27 19.53 16.58
CA LEU A 98 28.54 18.95 16.15
C LEU A 98 29.56 20.04 15.83
N ASP A 99 29.15 21.10 15.14
CA ASP A 99 30.02 22.25 14.86
C ASP A 99 30.51 22.90 16.16
N MET A 100 29.62 23.19 17.10
CA MET A 100 29.99 23.77 18.41
C MET A 100 30.91 22.83 19.22
N LEU A 101 30.64 21.52 19.21
CA LEU A 101 31.52 20.53 19.86
C LEU A 101 32.91 20.49 19.21
N SER A 102 32.98 20.59 17.89
CA SER A 102 34.25 20.62 17.17
C SER A 102 35.05 21.89 17.48
N GLU A 103 34.40 23.05 17.55
CA GLU A 103 35.01 24.34 17.88
C GLU A 103 35.55 24.35 19.31
N THR A 104 34.73 23.93 20.28
CA THR A 104 35.14 23.83 21.69
C THR A 104 36.29 22.82 21.88
N THR A 105 36.26 21.69 21.17
CA THR A 105 37.37 20.71 21.20
C THR A 105 38.66 21.29 20.62
N ALA A 106 38.57 22.03 19.51
CA ALA A 106 39.73 22.69 18.91
C ALA A 106 40.33 23.76 19.83
N ALA A 107 39.47 24.58 20.46
CA ALA A 107 39.89 25.59 21.43
C ALA A 107 40.57 24.96 22.66
N SER A 108 40.00 23.88 23.21
CA SER A 108 40.60 23.15 24.34
C SER A 108 41.98 22.62 23.98
N ARG A 109 42.13 22.00 22.80
CA ARG A 109 43.42 21.47 22.34
C ARG A 109 44.47 22.56 22.11
N LEU A 110 44.06 23.74 21.64
CA LEU A 110 44.97 24.88 21.51
C LEU A 110 45.46 25.36 22.89
N MET A 111 44.55 25.53 23.85
CA MET A 111 44.92 25.91 25.22
C MET A 111 45.83 24.88 25.90
N GLU A 112 45.55 23.59 25.73
CA GLU A 112 46.39 22.50 26.25
C GLU A 112 47.82 22.58 25.68
N LYS A 113 47.94 22.86 24.38
CA LYS A 113 49.24 23.02 23.71
C LYS A 113 50.00 24.23 24.23
N GLU A 114 49.36 25.39 24.34
CA GLU A 114 49.97 26.61 24.88
C GLU A 114 50.46 26.41 26.32
N LEU A 115 49.66 25.73 27.14
CA LEU A 115 50.01 25.43 28.53
C LEU A 115 51.23 24.50 28.62
N GLU A 116 51.33 23.50 27.74
CA GLU A 116 52.47 22.60 27.67
C GLU A 116 53.74 23.31 27.16
N GLU A 117 53.60 24.20 26.19
CA GLU A 117 54.69 25.06 25.72
C GLU A 117 55.21 25.97 26.84
N LEU A 118 54.35 26.60 27.62
CA LEU A 118 54.72 27.43 28.77
C LEU A 118 55.44 26.63 29.86
N LYS A 119 54.94 25.42 30.18
CA LYS A 119 55.60 24.51 31.13
C LYS A 119 56.99 24.10 30.66
N SER A 120 57.14 23.80 29.37
CA SER A 120 58.44 23.42 28.79
C SER A 120 59.46 24.56 28.84
N HIS A 121 59.03 25.80 28.58
CA HIS A 121 59.87 27.00 28.69
C HIS A 121 60.28 27.30 30.13
N SER A 122 59.36 27.15 31.10
CA SER A 122 59.66 27.30 32.53
C SER A 122 60.69 26.28 33.01
N ARG A 123 60.56 25.01 32.59
CA ARG A 123 61.53 23.94 32.92
C ARG A 123 62.92 24.20 32.33
N ARG A 124 63.02 24.78 31.12
CA ARG A 124 64.31 25.13 30.49
C ARG A 124 65.05 26.31 31.14
N ARG A 125 64.36 27.15 31.92
CA ARG A 125 64.92 28.35 32.55
C ARG A 125 65.41 28.13 33.99
N LYS A 126 65.13 26.97 34.59
CA LYS A 126 65.70 26.52 35.87
C LYS A 126 66.93 25.64 35.62
#